data_AF-K8MME5-F1
#
_entry.id   AF-K8MME5-F1
#
_cell.length_a   1.000
_cell.length_b   1.000
_cell.length_c   1.000
_cell.angle_alpha   90.00
_cell.angle_beta   90.00
_cell.angle_gamma   90.00
#
_symmetry.space_group_name_H-M   'P 1'
#
loop_
_entity.id
_entity.type
_entity.pdbx_description
1 polymer ?
#
loop_
_entity_poly.entity_id
_entity_poly.type
_entity_poly.pdbx_seq_one_letter_code
_entity_poly.pdbx_strand_id
1 'polypeptide(L)'
;MNVKELIKEIENDAEFVSYLNQVPKKNKKTKASYLESLNHLAYLLYLDGQEEMTKKLLDRIIQVPFEGNYNIWTFVASSLVLLAYLEREAENQVLVYKKLLLSPLEQGEESTQNIRRRVHQRFLNGDSLEQKLVKIDQASSSESEMERRLLYLTDLLKIYLFITESTCEETDIQAKIEENIEILKKYIKEHEIYSLFPFKG
;
A
#
# COMPACT_ATOMS: atom_id res chain seq x y z
N MET A 1 13.39 -0.97 14.37
CA MET A 1 12.53 0.17 14.72
C MET A 1 11.12 -0.34 15.03
N ASN A 2 10.41 0.22 16.01
CA ASN A 2 8.98 -0.09 16.23
C ASN A 2 8.07 1.03 15.69
N VAL A 3 6.75 0.77 15.61
CA VAL A 3 5.77 1.76 15.07
C VAL A 3 5.77 3.09 15.83
N LYS A 4 6.04 3.08 17.14
CA LYS A 4 6.08 4.32 17.94
C LYS A 4 7.29 5.18 17.58
N GLU A 5 8.45 4.54 17.39
CA GLU A 5 9.68 5.20 16.93
C GLU A 5 9.50 5.79 15.53
N LEU A 6 8.95 5.00 14.60
CA LEU A 6 8.62 5.44 13.24
C LEU A 6 7.77 6.71 13.25
N ILE A 7 6.66 6.70 13.97
CA ILE A 7 5.74 7.84 14.04
C ILE A 7 6.47 9.07 14.58
N LYS A 8 7.25 8.92 15.65
CA LYS A 8 8.01 10.02 16.22
C LYS A 8 9.03 10.57 15.22
N GLU A 9 9.73 9.72 14.48
CA GLU A 9 10.70 10.15 13.46
C GLU A 9 10.04 10.98 12.37
N ILE A 10 8.90 10.50 11.81
CA ILE A 10 8.18 11.21 10.75
C ILE A 10 7.57 12.52 11.28
N GLU A 11 7.05 12.55 12.51
CA GLU A 11 6.51 13.78 13.12
C GLU A 11 7.56 14.87 13.37
N ASN A 12 8.84 14.51 13.44
CA ASN A 12 9.93 15.48 13.59
C ASN A 12 10.55 15.89 12.24
N ASP A 13 10.09 15.32 11.14
CA ASP A 13 10.58 15.64 9.81
C ASP A 13 9.81 16.83 9.21
N ALA A 14 10.53 17.90 8.90
CA ALA A 14 9.97 19.12 8.35
C ALA A 14 9.23 18.91 7.01
N GLU A 15 9.63 17.93 6.20
CA GLU A 15 8.97 17.62 4.92
C GLU A 15 7.56 17.06 5.18
N PHE A 16 7.40 16.16 6.16
CA PHE A 16 6.11 15.48 6.42
C PHE A 16 5.18 16.24 7.36
N VAL A 17 5.71 17.09 8.25
CA VAL A 17 4.93 17.79 9.28
C VAL A 17 3.73 18.57 8.71
N SER A 18 3.89 19.21 7.54
CA SER A 18 2.81 19.98 6.90
C SER A 18 1.60 19.09 6.55
N TYR A 19 1.84 17.94 5.90
CA TYR A 19 0.80 16.95 5.60
C TYR A 19 0.22 16.36 6.88
N LEU A 20 1.07 16.00 7.83
CA LEU A 20 0.63 15.41 9.07
C LEU A 20 -0.30 16.34 9.85
N ASN A 21 -0.06 17.65 9.85
CA ASN A 21 -0.94 18.61 10.54
C ASN A 21 -2.36 18.66 9.95
N GLN A 22 -2.54 18.28 8.68
CA GLN A 22 -3.84 18.22 8.02
C GLN A 22 -4.60 16.90 8.30
N VAL A 23 -3.92 15.85 8.78
CA VAL A 23 -4.54 14.56 9.08
C VAL A 23 -5.35 14.65 10.38
N PRO A 24 -6.67 14.37 10.39
CA PRO A 24 -7.51 14.44 11.57
C PRO A 24 -7.00 13.54 12.71
N LYS A 25 -7.16 14.00 13.96
CA LYS A 25 -6.73 13.24 15.15
C LYS A 25 -7.31 11.83 15.22
N LYS A 26 -8.53 11.62 14.69
CA LYS A 26 -9.17 10.28 14.64
C LYS A 26 -8.36 9.28 13.80
N ASN A 27 -7.77 9.73 12.70
CA ASN A 27 -6.96 8.91 11.80
C ASN A 27 -5.57 8.62 12.43
N LYS A 28 -5.14 9.42 13.39
CA LYS A 28 -3.90 9.21 14.17
C LYS A 28 -4.09 8.55 15.54
N LYS A 29 -5.32 8.13 15.88
CA LYS A 29 -5.68 7.75 17.26
C LYS A 29 -4.90 6.55 17.79
N THR A 30 -4.66 5.56 16.93
CA THR A 30 -3.96 4.32 17.29
C THR A 30 -2.71 4.16 16.44
N LYS A 31 -1.76 3.34 16.90
CA LYS A 31 -0.56 3.00 16.10
C LYS A 31 -0.94 2.42 14.74
N ALA A 32 -1.98 1.58 14.68
CA ALA A 32 -2.46 0.96 13.44
C ALA A 32 -3.05 2.00 12.49
N SER A 33 -4.00 2.82 12.97
CA SER A 33 -4.65 3.85 12.13
C SER A 33 -3.67 4.93 11.66
N TYR A 34 -2.67 5.27 12.47
CA TYR A 34 -1.64 6.22 12.06
C TYR A 34 -0.72 5.61 10.99
N LEU A 35 -0.32 4.34 11.16
CA LEU A 35 0.45 3.64 10.14
C LEU A 35 -0.31 3.48 8.83
N GLU A 36 -1.61 3.21 8.90
CA GLU A 36 -2.53 3.22 7.75
C GLU A 36 -2.54 4.59 7.05
N SER A 37 -2.62 5.67 7.84
CA SER A 37 -2.58 7.03 7.32
C SER A 37 -1.26 7.35 6.61
N LEU A 38 -0.14 6.92 7.17
CA LEU A 38 1.19 7.09 6.57
C LEU A 38 1.33 6.28 5.27
N ASN A 39 0.81 5.05 5.25
CA ASN A 39 0.78 4.22 4.05
C ASN A 39 -0.06 4.88 2.93
N HIS A 40 -1.27 5.35 3.23
CA HIS A 40 -2.11 6.05 2.25
C HIS A 40 -1.47 7.36 1.78
N LEU A 41 -0.86 8.13 2.70
CA LEU A 41 -0.11 9.32 2.33
C LEU A 41 0.99 9.01 1.31
N ALA A 42 1.74 7.91 1.46
CA ALA A 42 2.77 7.52 0.51
C ALA A 42 2.19 7.26 -0.90
N TYR A 43 1.04 6.59 -1.00
CA TYR A 43 0.36 6.41 -2.28
C TYR A 43 -0.11 7.74 -2.88
N LEU A 44 -0.70 8.62 -2.07
CA LEU A 44 -1.16 9.93 -2.54
C LEU A 44 0.01 10.80 -3.03
N LEU A 45 1.12 10.84 -2.30
CA LEU A 45 2.34 11.56 -2.72
C LEU A 45 2.88 11.01 -4.05
N TYR A 46 2.87 9.69 -4.24
CA TYR A 46 3.28 9.10 -5.52
C TYR A 46 2.37 9.53 -6.67
N LEU A 47 1.06 9.46 -6.45
CA LEU A 47 0.08 9.83 -7.46
C LEU A 47 0.12 11.34 -7.76
N ASP A 48 0.45 12.17 -6.77
CA ASP A 48 0.67 13.61 -6.92
C ASP A 48 2.02 13.96 -7.58
N GLY A 49 2.83 12.96 -7.96
CA GLY A 49 4.11 13.15 -8.65
C GLY A 49 5.30 13.45 -7.73
N GLN A 50 5.15 13.28 -6.42
CA GLN A 50 6.19 13.54 -5.41
C GLN A 50 7.02 12.29 -5.10
N GLU A 51 7.58 11.66 -6.14
CA GLU A 51 8.22 10.33 -6.02
C GLU A 51 9.37 10.27 -5.00
N GLU A 52 10.25 11.26 -4.96
CA GLU A 52 11.36 11.32 -3.98
C GLU A 52 10.85 11.35 -2.54
N MET A 53 9.81 12.15 -2.28
CA MET A 53 9.21 12.25 -0.96
C MET A 53 8.47 10.96 -0.58
N THR A 54 7.82 10.32 -1.55
CA THR A 54 7.24 8.99 -1.37
C THR A 54 8.30 7.97 -0.94
N LYS A 55 9.41 7.88 -1.67
CA LYS A 55 10.49 6.92 -1.36
C LYS A 55 11.04 7.14 0.05
N LYS A 56 11.33 8.40 0.43
CA LYS A 56 11.76 8.73 1.80
C LYS A 56 10.77 8.25 2.88
N LEU A 57 9.47 8.41 2.65
CA LEU A 57 8.45 7.95 3.59
C LEU A 57 8.40 6.41 3.67
N LEU A 58 8.40 5.76 2.51
CA LEU A 58 8.38 4.30 2.41
C LEU A 58 9.61 3.68 3.06
N ASP A 59 10.81 4.20 2.80
CA ASP A 59 12.08 3.73 3.38
C ASP A 59 12.07 3.72 4.90
N ARG A 60 11.30 4.60 5.55
CA ARG A 60 11.09 4.57 6.99
C ARG A 60 10.03 3.55 7.37
N ILE A 61 8.88 3.53 6.71
CA ILE A 61 7.79 2.60 7.05
C ILE A 61 8.27 1.15 7.02
N ILE A 62 9.07 0.76 6.03
CA ILE A 62 9.52 -0.62 5.83
C ILE A 62 10.51 -1.14 6.88
N GLN A 63 11.05 -0.27 7.73
CA GLN A 63 12.00 -0.63 8.79
C GLN A 63 11.32 -1.12 10.08
N VAL A 64 10.00 -0.97 10.18
CA VAL A 64 9.22 -1.69 11.18
C VAL A 64 9.31 -3.18 10.82
N PRO A 65 9.55 -4.13 11.74
CA PRO A 65 9.55 -5.56 11.45
C PRO A 65 8.18 -6.20 11.70
N PHE A 66 8.00 -7.41 11.18
CA PHE A 66 6.82 -8.23 11.51
C PHE A 66 6.93 -8.83 12.92
N GLU A 67 6.01 -8.45 13.81
CA GLU A 67 5.93 -8.92 15.21
C GLU A 67 4.70 -9.81 15.47
N GLY A 68 4.22 -10.55 14.45
CA GLY A 68 3.07 -11.45 14.59
C GLY A 68 1.69 -10.80 14.46
N ASN A 69 1.61 -9.48 14.25
CA ASN A 69 0.35 -8.74 14.11
C ASN A 69 0.10 -8.29 12.66
N TYR A 70 -0.68 -9.07 11.91
CA TYR A 70 -1.05 -8.77 10.52
C TYR A 70 -1.86 -7.48 10.36
N ASN A 71 -2.66 -7.08 11.35
CA ASN A 71 -3.49 -5.87 11.27
C ASN A 71 -2.64 -4.60 11.23
N ILE A 72 -1.45 -4.63 11.83
CA ILE A 72 -0.48 -3.53 11.74
C ILE A 72 0.40 -3.75 10.50
N TRP A 73 0.88 -4.98 10.32
CA TRP A 73 1.86 -5.29 9.27
C TRP A 73 1.35 -5.13 7.85
N THR A 74 0.04 -5.23 7.64
CA THR A 74 -0.56 -5.04 6.31
C THR A 74 -0.19 -3.69 5.68
N PHE A 75 -0.06 -2.63 6.48
CA PHE A 75 0.32 -1.30 6.00
C PHE A 75 1.82 -1.23 5.65
N VAL A 76 2.67 -1.93 6.40
CA VAL A 76 4.09 -2.06 6.05
C VAL A 76 4.27 -2.88 4.79
N ALA A 77 3.53 -3.99 4.65
CA ALA A 77 3.53 -4.82 3.46
C ALA A 77 3.04 -4.04 2.23
N SER A 78 1.98 -3.24 2.36
CA SER A 78 1.50 -2.35 1.29
C SER A 78 2.57 -1.31 0.89
N SER A 79 3.30 -0.75 1.87
CA SER A 79 4.41 0.17 1.61
C SER A 79 5.59 -0.51 0.92
N LEU A 80 5.96 -1.73 1.31
CA LEU A 80 6.97 -2.55 0.62
C LEU A 80 6.58 -2.80 -0.85
N VAL A 81 5.31 -3.08 -1.12
CA VAL A 81 4.81 -3.28 -2.49
C VAL A 81 4.96 -2.02 -3.33
N LEU A 82 4.55 -0.86 -2.83
CA LEU A 82 4.72 0.40 -3.56
C LEU A 82 6.20 0.71 -3.81
N LEU A 83 7.06 0.54 -2.80
CA LEU A 83 8.49 0.79 -2.95
C LEU A 83 9.11 -0.14 -4.00
N ALA A 84 8.78 -1.43 -3.96
CA ALA A 84 9.23 -2.40 -4.95
C ALA A 84 8.77 -2.06 -6.37
N TYR A 85 7.59 -1.46 -6.53
CA TYR A 85 7.11 -0.98 -7.83
C TYR A 85 7.90 0.27 -8.31
N LEU A 86 8.19 1.21 -7.42
CA LEU A 86 8.99 2.40 -7.73
C LEU A 86 10.46 2.06 -8.05
N GLU A 87 10.97 0.99 -7.47
CA GLU A 87 12.35 0.51 -7.65
C GLU A 87 12.43 -0.75 -8.53
N ARG A 88 11.42 -1.00 -9.37
CA ARG A 88 11.31 -2.22 -10.19
C ARG A 88 12.52 -2.50 -11.09
N GLU A 89 13.26 -1.46 -11.49
CA GLU A 89 14.49 -1.56 -12.28
C GLU A 89 15.71 -2.05 -11.45
N ALA A 90 15.64 -1.97 -10.12
CA ALA A 90 16.70 -2.40 -9.20
C ALA A 90 16.46 -3.84 -8.71
N GLU A 91 16.59 -4.83 -9.61
CA GLU A 91 16.24 -6.24 -9.39
C GLU A 91 16.72 -6.81 -8.04
N ASN A 92 17.98 -6.57 -7.67
CA ASN A 92 18.57 -7.06 -6.42
C ASN A 92 17.81 -6.55 -5.18
N GLN A 93 17.38 -5.29 -5.22
CA GLN A 93 16.67 -4.65 -4.12
C GLN A 93 15.21 -5.13 -4.07
N VAL A 94 14.57 -5.29 -5.23
CA VAL A 94 13.23 -5.89 -5.35
C VAL A 94 13.20 -7.31 -4.76
N LEU A 95 14.24 -8.11 -5.00
CA LEU A 95 14.37 -9.45 -4.39
C LEU A 95 14.43 -9.40 -2.86
N VAL A 96 15.07 -8.38 -2.27
CA VAL A 96 15.07 -8.16 -0.82
C VAL A 96 13.65 -7.86 -0.33
N TYR A 97 12.92 -6.97 -1.00
CA TYR A 97 11.53 -6.64 -0.64
C TYR A 97 10.60 -7.84 -0.74
N LYS A 98 10.72 -8.67 -1.79
CA LYS A 98 9.98 -9.92 -1.91
C LYS A 98 10.23 -10.86 -0.73
N LYS A 99 11.49 -11.06 -0.33
CA LYS A 99 11.85 -11.90 0.83
C LYS A 99 11.23 -11.36 2.12
N LEU A 100 11.24 -10.05 2.33
CA LEU A 100 10.60 -9.42 3.49
C LEU A 100 9.08 -9.61 3.48
N LEU A 101 8.42 -9.52 2.33
CA LEU A 101 6.98 -9.75 2.17
C LEU A 101 6.58 -11.20 2.44
N LEU A 102 7.44 -12.16 2.07
CA LEU A 102 7.18 -13.59 2.25
C LEU A 102 7.52 -14.09 3.66
N SER A 103 8.41 -13.41 4.41
CA SER A 103 8.86 -13.88 5.73
C SER A 103 7.73 -14.16 6.75
N PRO A 104 6.60 -13.41 6.79
CA PRO A 104 5.50 -13.73 7.69
C PRO A 104 4.81 -15.06 7.36
N LEU A 105 4.86 -15.51 6.10
CA LEU A 105 4.25 -16.78 5.68
C LEU A 105 4.98 -18.00 6.26
N GLU A 106 6.26 -17.81 6.58
CA GLU A 106 7.19 -18.85 7.04
C GLU A 106 7.24 -18.97 8.59
N GLN A 107 6.51 -18.14 9.33
CA GLN A 107 6.50 -18.17 10.79
C GLN A 107 5.45 -19.13 11.36
N GLY A 108 5.83 -19.90 12.38
CA GLY A 108 4.96 -20.81 13.12
C GLY A 108 5.03 -22.24 12.62
N GLU A 109 4.06 -23.07 13.02
CA GLU A 109 4.00 -24.49 12.64
C GLU A 109 3.65 -24.68 11.16
N GLU A 110 4.06 -25.82 10.58
CA GLU A 110 3.86 -26.18 9.17
C GLU A 110 2.38 -26.05 8.73
N SER A 111 1.44 -26.46 9.58
CA SER A 111 0.00 -26.32 9.32
C SER A 111 -0.42 -24.86 9.12
N THR A 112 0.13 -23.95 9.94
CA THR A 112 -0.12 -22.51 9.87
C THR A 112 0.53 -21.89 8.65
N GLN A 113 1.78 -22.27 8.34
CA GLN A 113 2.48 -21.85 7.12
C GLN A 113 1.68 -22.25 5.87
N ASN A 114 1.19 -23.49 5.81
CA ASN A 114 0.40 -24.00 4.69
C ASN A 114 -0.93 -23.25 4.50
N ILE A 115 -1.58 -22.82 5.59
CA ILE A 115 -2.77 -21.96 5.50
C ILE A 115 -2.40 -20.59 4.92
N ARG A 116 -1.33 -19.97 5.43
CA ARG A 116 -0.88 -18.64 4.98
C ARG A 116 -0.46 -18.62 3.52
N ARG A 117 0.31 -19.63 3.08
CA ARG A 117 0.70 -19.77 1.67
C ARG A 117 -0.52 -19.95 0.76
N ARG A 118 -1.53 -20.73 1.17
CA ARG A 118 -2.80 -20.85 0.41
C ARG A 118 -3.60 -19.54 0.35
N VAL A 119 -3.63 -18.78 1.44
CA VAL A 119 -4.26 -17.44 1.44
C VAL A 119 -3.51 -16.49 0.50
N HIS A 120 -2.18 -16.51 0.56
CA HIS A 120 -1.33 -15.71 -0.30
C HIS A 120 -1.52 -16.05 -1.78
N GLN A 121 -1.53 -17.35 -2.13
CA GLN A 121 -1.72 -17.79 -3.50
C GLN A 121 -3.09 -17.38 -4.07
N ARG A 122 -4.17 -17.51 -3.30
CA ARG A 122 -5.50 -17.04 -3.73
C ARG A 122 -5.53 -15.54 -4.00
N PHE A 123 -4.82 -14.78 -3.18
CA PHE A 123 -4.65 -13.34 -3.42
C PHE A 123 -3.88 -13.10 -4.73
N LEU A 124 -2.76 -13.79 -4.95
CA LEU A 124 -1.96 -13.64 -6.17
C LEU A 124 -2.73 -14.03 -7.43
N ASN A 125 -3.60 -15.04 -7.34
CA ASN A 125 -4.45 -15.48 -8.44
C ASN A 125 -5.62 -14.52 -8.74
N GLY A 126 -5.75 -13.42 -7.99
CA GLY A 126 -6.73 -12.39 -8.25
C GLY A 126 -8.16 -12.73 -7.82
N ASP A 127 -8.35 -13.72 -6.94
CA ASP A 127 -9.68 -14.22 -6.50
C ASP A 127 -10.62 -13.09 -6.02
N SER A 128 -10.08 -11.99 -5.49
CA SER A 128 -10.84 -10.83 -4.99
C SER A 128 -10.96 -9.65 -5.95
N LEU A 129 -10.29 -9.66 -7.11
CA LEU A 129 -10.23 -8.51 -8.01
C LEU A 129 -11.61 -8.13 -8.56
N GLU A 130 -12.39 -9.11 -9.01
CA GLU A 130 -13.73 -8.88 -9.57
C GLU A 130 -14.67 -8.26 -8.53
N GLN A 131 -14.64 -8.77 -7.29
CA GLN A 131 -15.45 -8.21 -6.21
C GLN A 131 -15.05 -6.77 -5.87
N LYS A 132 -13.77 -6.41 -6.02
CA LYS A 132 -13.29 -5.04 -5.82
C LYS A 132 -13.78 -4.11 -6.96
N LEU A 133 -13.80 -4.58 -8.20
CA LEU A 133 -14.35 -3.81 -9.33
C LEU A 133 -15.84 -3.52 -9.13
N VAL A 134 -16.64 -4.53 -8.80
CA VAL A 134 -18.08 -4.33 -8.48
C VAL A 134 -18.28 -3.27 -7.39
N LYS A 135 -17.42 -3.25 -6.38
CA LYS A 135 -17.46 -2.25 -5.31
C LYS A 135 -17.09 -0.85 -5.77
N ILE A 136 -16.16 -0.72 -6.72
CA ILE A 136 -15.80 0.55 -7.35
C ILE A 136 -17.00 1.08 -8.14
N ASP A 137 -17.63 0.24 -8.97
CA ASP A 137 -18.80 0.63 -9.78
C ASP A 137 -20.02 1.02 -8.93
N GLN A 138 -20.14 0.44 -7.74
CA GLN A 138 -21.21 0.73 -6.78
C GLN A 138 -20.89 1.88 -5.81
N ALA A 139 -19.79 2.60 -6.01
CA ALA A 139 -19.42 3.70 -5.12
C ALA A 139 -20.48 4.81 -5.13
N SER A 140 -20.83 5.31 -3.95
CA SER A 140 -21.88 6.34 -3.78
C SER A 140 -21.40 7.77 -4.08
N SER A 141 -20.10 7.96 -4.26
CA SER A 141 -19.48 9.24 -4.57
C SER A 141 -18.14 9.02 -5.27
N SER A 142 -17.65 10.04 -5.98
CA SER A 142 -16.33 10.01 -6.62
C SER A 142 -15.22 9.76 -5.59
N GLU A 143 -15.29 10.37 -4.41
CA GLU A 143 -14.33 10.11 -3.32
C GLU A 143 -14.34 8.63 -2.90
N SER A 144 -15.52 8.04 -2.70
CA SER A 144 -15.62 6.63 -2.33
C SER A 144 -15.09 5.71 -3.44
N GLU A 145 -15.30 6.09 -4.70
CA GLU A 145 -14.75 5.39 -5.85
C GLU A 145 -13.21 5.43 -5.79
N MET A 146 -12.62 6.61 -5.59
CA MET A 146 -11.17 6.79 -5.55
C MET A 146 -10.51 6.06 -4.38
N GLU A 147 -11.12 6.08 -3.19
CA GLU A 147 -10.63 5.28 -2.05
C GLU A 147 -10.61 3.79 -2.37
N ARG A 148 -11.65 3.28 -3.06
CA ARG A 148 -11.70 1.88 -3.48
C ARG A 148 -10.69 1.57 -4.59
N ARG A 149 -10.47 2.49 -5.53
CA ARG A 149 -9.45 2.37 -6.57
C ARG A 149 -8.04 2.36 -5.97
N LEU A 150 -7.78 3.11 -4.91
CA LEU A 150 -6.49 3.07 -4.21
C LEU A 150 -6.21 1.69 -3.59
N LEU A 151 -7.24 1.10 -2.95
CA LEU A 151 -7.17 -0.27 -2.42
C LEU A 151 -7.08 -1.33 -3.52
N TYR A 152 -7.63 -1.06 -4.70
CA TYR A 152 -7.51 -1.94 -5.87
C TYR A 152 -6.10 -1.86 -6.47
N LEU A 153 -5.56 -0.66 -6.62
CA LEU A 153 -4.18 -0.43 -7.07
C LEU A 153 -3.18 -1.16 -6.17
N THR A 154 -3.33 -1.06 -4.84
CA THR A 154 -2.47 -1.78 -3.89
C THR A 154 -2.44 -3.29 -4.17
N ASP A 155 -3.59 -3.89 -4.48
CA ASP A 155 -3.64 -5.32 -4.81
C ASP A 155 -2.97 -5.63 -6.14
N LEU A 156 -3.28 -4.84 -7.17
CA LEU A 156 -2.70 -5.01 -8.50
C LEU A 156 -1.17 -4.92 -8.46
N LEU A 157 -0.61 -3.92 -7.75
CA LEU A 157 0.84 -3.78 -7.58
C LEU A 157 1.46 -5.01 -6.92
N LYS A 158 0.78 -5.60 -5.93
CA LYS A 158 1.26 -6.81 -5.28
C LYS A 158 1.18 -8.03 -6.19
N ILE A 159 0.12 -8.17 -6.97
CA ILE A 159 0.00 -9.25 -7.97
C ILE A 159 1.11 -9.10 -9.01
N TYR A 160 1.32 -7.89 -9.53
CA TYR A 160 2.38 -7.58 -10.49
C TYR A 160 3.77 -7.90 -9.93
N LEU A 161 4.04 -7.56 -8.66
CA LEU A 161 5.31 -7.88 -8.01
C LEU A 161 5.59 -9.39 -8.03
N PHE A 162 4.57 -10.23 -7.87
CA PHE A 162 4.68 -11.70 -7.86
C PHE A 162 4.05 -12.32 -9.12
N ILE A 163 4.12 -11.64 -10.27
CA ILE A 163 3.38 -12.07 -11.47
C ILE A 163 3.79 -13.46 -11.94
N THR A 164 5.06 -13.85 -11.78
CA THR A 164 5.56 -15.19 -12.13
C THR A 164 4.99 -16.32 -11.27
N GLU A 165 4.39 -15.97 -10.12
CA GLU A 165 3.75 -16.90 -9.18
C GLU A 165 2.21 -16.82 -9.28
N SER A 166 1.69 -15.89 -10.07
CA SER A 166 0.26 -15.64 -10.27
C SER A 166 -0.28 -16.44 -11.47
N THR A 167 -1.60 -16.69 -11.47
CA THR A 167 -2.33 -17.16 -12.65
C THR A 167 -2.88 -16.03 -13.52
N CYS A 168 -2.68 -14.76 -13.12
CA CYS A 168 -3.11 -13.60 -13.89
C CYS A 168 -2.13 -13.32 -15.03
N GLU A 169 -2.66 -12.84 -16.16
CA GLU A 169 -1.83 -12.39 -17.29
C GLU A 169 -1.13 -11.08 -16.95
N GLU A 170 0.19 -11.02 -17.20
CA GLU A 170 1.02 -9.85 -16.88
C GLU A 170 0.53 -8.58 -17.56
N THR A 171 0.21 -8.66 -18.86
CA THR A 171 -0.27 -7.53 -19.64
C THR A 171 -1.60 -6.99 -19.14
N ASP A 172 -2.49 -7.87 -18.65
CA ASP A 172 -3.79 -7.48 -18.12
C ASP A 172 -3.64 -6.77 -16.77
N ILE A 173 -2.77 -7.28 -15.90
CA ILE A 173 -2.46 -6.63 -14.61
C ILE A 173 -1.80 -5.28 -14.84
N GLN A 174 -0.83 -5.20 -15.75
CA GLN A 174 -0.16 -3.94 -16.08
C GLN A 174 -1.15 -2.90 -16.63
N ALA A 175 -2.01 -3.27 -17.58
CA ALA A 175 -3.02 -2.37 -18.13
C ALA A 175 -3.96 -1.84 -17.03
N LYS A 176 -4.39 -2.70 -16.10
CA LYS A 176 -5.22 -2.30 -14.95
C LYS A 176 -4.50 -1.36 -13.99
N ILE A 177 -3.19 -1.53 -13.79
CA ILE A 177 -2.36 -0.62 -12.98
C ILE A 177 -2.31 0.76 -13.64
N GLU A 178 -1.98 0.80 -14.94
CA GLU A 178 -1.86 2.04 -15.71
C GLU A 178 -3.18 2.82 -15.73
N GLU A 179 -4.30 2.15 -16.02
CA GLU A 179 -5.65 2.73 -16.00
C GLU A 179 -5.98 3.32 -14.62
N ASN A 180 -5.76 2.56 -13.54
CA ASN A 180 -6.08 3.04 -12.20
C ASN A 180 -5.19 4.21 -11.77
N ILE A 181 -3.90 4.19 -12.12
CA ILE A 181 -3.00 5.31 -11.86
C ILE A 181 -3.49 6.55 -12.62
N GLU A 182 -3.86 6.43 -13.90
CA GLU A 182 -4.32 7.57 -14.69
C GLU A 182 -5.58 8.20 -14.10
N ILE A 183 -6.57 7.38 -13.73
CA ILE A 183 -7.82 7.84 -13.11
C ILE A 183 -7.54 8.55 -11.78
N LEU A 184 -6.74 7.94 -10.91
CA LEU A 184 -6.40 8.51 -9.60
C LEU A 184 -5.60 9.82 -9.74
N LYS A 185 -4.63 9.87 -10.65
CA LYS A 185 -3.85 11.08 -10.93
C LYS A 185 -4.72 12.21 -11.46
N LYS A 186 -5.64 11.90 -12.38
CA LYS A 186 -6.60 12.89 -12.90
C LYS A 186 -7.45 13.46 -11.78
N TYR A 187 -7.99 12.61 -10.91
CA TYR A 187 -8.78 13.05 -9.77
C TYR A 187 -7.99 13.93 -8.80
N ILE A 188 -6.78 13.52 -8.42
CA ILE A 188 -5.90 14.30 -7.51
C ILE A 188 -5.55 15.65 -8.11
N LYS A 189 -5.32 15.74 -9.43
CA LYS A 189 -5.06 17.02 -10.09
C LYS A 189 -6.26 17.98 -10.02
N GLU A 190 -7.49 17.45 -10.02
CA GLU A 190 -8.73 18.23 -9.97
C GLU A 190 -9.15 18.60 -8.54
N HIS A 191 -8.87 17.73 -7.56
CA HIS A 191 -9.42 17.82 -6.20
C HIS A 191 -8.38 17.95 -5.09
N GLU A 192 -7.08 17.91 -5.42
CA GLU A 192 -5.94 17.79 -4.51
C GLU A 192 -5.98 16.50 -3.67
N ILE A 193 -4.83 16.11 -3.11
CA ILE A 193 -4.74 14.92 -2.25
C ILE A 193 -5.60 15.03 -0.98
N TYR A 194 -5.91 16.25 -0.53
CA TYR A 194 -6.65 16.52 0.71
C TYR A 194 -8.12 16.11 0.68
N SER A 195 -8.64 15.79 -0.50
CA SER A 195 -10.00 15.26 -0.69
C SER A 195 -10.16 13.79 -0.28
N LEU A 196 -9.04 13.07 -0.08
CA LEU A 196 -9.01 11.63 0.21
C LEU A 196 -8.51 11.32 1.62
N PHE A 197 -8.78 10.10 2.11
CA PHE A 197 -8.09 9.56 3.28
C PHE A 197 -6.56 9.56 3.04
N PRO A 198 -5.72 10.05 3.97
CA PRO A 198 -6.01 10.23 5.40
C PRO A 198 -6.47 11.62 5.83
N PHE A 199 -6.60 12.59 4.91
CA PHE A 199 -6.98 13.96 5.26
C PHE A 199 -8.48 14.08 5.50
N LYS A 200 -9.27 13.30 4.77
CA LYS A 200 -10.71 13.17 4.95
C LYS A 200 -11.05 11.96 5.83
N GLY A 201 -12.20 12.01 6.49
CA GLY A 201 -12.78 10.84 7.16
C GLY A 201 -14.13 11.11 7.78
#